data_AF-U9TRG5-F1
#
_entry.id   AF-U9TRG5-F1
#
_cell.length_a   1.000
_cell.length_b   1.000
_cell.length_c   1.000
_cell.angle_alpha   90.00
_cell.angle_beta   90.00
_cell.angle_gamma   90.00
#
_symmetry.space_group_name_H-M   'P 1'
#
loop_
_entity.id
_entity.type
_entity.pdbx_description
1 polymer ?
#
loop_
_entity_poly.entity_id
_entity_poly.type
_entity_poly.pdbx_seq_one_letter_code
_entity_poly.pdbx_strand_id
1 'polypeptide(L)'
;MVLYDGYCEKCGEIYTDIKKKWCKPCQIINLKENLGNWTSENEKIDNFIQTIQLDINRYHNIIFEWIPYNQFDIIKEIDKSDFVTVYLAVWKSGPLEYDHYKKEYTRINNIKVALKFLSNSQNIIDEFSNEIKICSIIPTDSFNICEIFFKIYGISQNPNTKDYIIVIKGACCKKCGDKYIYEYVHYKKLNWCKQCSINELNKVCIKSGSEEIDNIVQKMQLKIDGCEDIIFEWIPFNQFDNIEKIKNDGFVTIYLAIWKDGPLYYKGNKETYKRKSYNNYKKVTLKYLQNIDNQFLNDEINSYSIKKFSGDALKIYGISQDPDTKDYIMVFEDGYCKKCGNQYTQICHKWCKPCQMNELKKA
;
A
#
# COMPACT_ATOMS: atom_id res chain seq x y z
N MET A 1 -43.74 -10.86 11.18
CA MET A 1 -42.81 -10.01 11.97
C MET A 1 -42.07 -10.93 12.91
N VAL A 2 -40.84 -11.34 12.58
CA VAL A 2 -40.05 -12.19 13.47
C VAL A 2 -39.45 -11.26 14.52
N LEU A 3 -39.93 -11.35 15.76
CA LEU A 3 -39.31 -10.69 16.91
C LEU A 3 -37.93 -11.34 17.09
N TYR A 4 -36.87 -10.63 16.69
CA TYR A 4 -35.53 -11.01 17.09
C TYR A 4 -35.45 -10.79 18.60
N ASP A 5 -35.30 -11.88 19.35
CA ASP A 5 -34.97 -11.81 20.76
C ASP A 5 -33.63 -11.07 20.91
N GLY A 6 -33.71 -9.83 21.39
CA GLY A 6 -32.56 -8.93 21.55
C GLY A 6 -31.70 -9.26 22.76
N TYR A 7 -32.14 -10.22 23.58
CA TYR A 7 -31.52 -10.59 24.83
C TYR A 7 -30.64 -11.83 24.67
N CYS A 8 -29.54 -11.83 25.41
CA CYS A 8 -28.59 -12.92 25.43
C CYS A 8 -29.15 -14.10 26.21
N GLU A 9 -29.29 -15.23 25.53
CA GLU A 9 -29.77 -16.49 26.12
C GLU A 9 -28.92 -16.99 27.31
N LYS A 10 -27.67 -16.54 27.44
CA LYS A 10 -26.75 -16.97 28.51
C LYS A 10 -26.82 -16.12 29.78
N CYS A 11 -27.01 -14.81 29.66
CA CYS A 11 -26.94 -13.89 30.81
C CYS A 11 -28.15 -12.95 30.95
N GLY A 12 -29.10 -12.96 30.02
CA GLY A 12 -30.28 -12.08 30.03
C GLY A 12 -30.01 -10.62 29.64
N GLU A 13 -28.75 -10.23 29.43
CA GLU A 13 -28.39 -8.87 28.98
C GLU A 13 -28.67 -8.66 27.49
N ILE A 14 -28.87 -7.41 27.06
CA ILE A 14 -29.01 -7.10 25.63
C ILE A 14 -27.73 -7.47 24.87
N TYR A 15 -27.87 -8.13 23.72
CA TYR A 15 -26.74 -8.42 22.85
C TYR A 15 -26.01 -7.14 22.42
N THR A 16 -24.69 -7.12 22.57
CA THR A 16 -23.84 -6.00 22.09
C THR A 16 -23.88 -5.90 20.56
N ASP A 17 -23.95 -7.03 19.86
CA ASP A 17 -24.35 -7.09 18.45
C ASP A 17 -25.56 -8.01 18.30
N ILE A 18 -26.74 -7.43 18.12
CA ILE A 18 -28.01 -8.15 18.01
C ILE A 18 -28.05 -9.03 16.75
N LYS A 19 -27.51 -8.54 15.62
CA LYS A 19 -27.55 -9.26 14.34
C LYS A 19 -26.70 -10.53 14.39
N LYS A 20 -25.56 -10.45 15.07
CA LYS A 20 -24.63 -11.57 15.25
C LYS A 20 -24.85 -12.36 16.52
N LYS A 21 -25.81 -11.94 17.37
CA LYS A 21 -26.05 -12.52 18.69
C LYS A 21 -24.77 -12.59 19.53
N TRP A 22 -23.93 -11.57 19.43
CA TRP A 22 -22.67 -11.47 20.17
C TRP A 22 -22.87 -10.67 21.45
N CYS A 23 -22.54 -11.26 22.59
CA CYS A 23 -22.70 -10.66 23.91
C CYS A 23 -21.33 -10.42 24.54
N LYS A 24 -20.93 -9.14 24.67
CA LYS A 24 -19.64 -8.75 25.24
C LYS A 24 -19.42 -9.30 26.66
N PRO A 25 -20.37 -9.14 27.62
CA PRO A 25 -20.21 -9.71 28.96
C PRO A 25 -19.92 -11.22 28.95
N CYS A 26 -20.70 -12.00 28.21
CA CYS A 26 -20.47 -13.45 28.09
C CYS A 26 -19.13 -13.78 27.46
N GLN A 27 -18.69 -13.02 26.45
CA GLN A 27 -17.40 -13.26 25.82
C GLN A 27 -16.24 -12.95 26.77
N ILE A 28 -16.32 -11.84 27.53
CA ILE A 28 -15.29 -11.51 28.53
C ILE A 28 -15.19 -12.62 29.59
N ILE A 29 -16.32 -13.12 30.08
CA ILE A 29 -16.34 -14.23 31.05
C ILE A 29 -15.68 -15.47 30.45
N ASN A 30 -16.07 -15.85 29.23
CA ASN A 30 -15.51 -17.02 28.54
C ASN A 30 -13.99 -16.90 28.31
N LEU A 31 -13.49 -15.71 27.94
CA LEU A 31 -12.05 -15.46 27.79
C LEU A 31 -11.31 -15.59 29.12
N LYS A 32 -11.90 -15.10 30.23
CA LYS A 32 -11.34 -15.25 31.58
C LYS A 32 -11.33 -16.70 32.07
N GLU A 33 -12.33 -17.50 31.73
CA GLU A 33 -12.36 -18.92 32.12
C GLU A 33 -11.29 -19.75 31.39
N ASN A 34 -10.89 -19.32 30.19
CA ASN A 34 -9.87 -19.96 29.37
C ASN A 34 -8.42 -19.54 29.71
N LEU A 35 -8.20 -18.77 30.80
CA LEU A 35 -6.89 -18.24 31.21
C LEU A 35 -5.80 -19.32 31.36
N GLY A 36 -6.16 -20.52 31.81
CA GLY A 36 -5.20 -21.63 31.99
C GLY A 36 -4.52 -22.07 30.69
N ASN A 37 -5.05 -21.71 29.52
CA ASN A 37 -4.52 -22.12 28.22
C ASN A 37 -3.52 -21.13 27.59
N TRP A 38 -3.37 -19.91 28.13
CA TRP A 38 -2.63 -18.80 27.50
C TRP A 38 -1.68 -18.05 28.43
N THR A 39 -1.15 -18.69 29.47
CA THR A 39 -0.14 -18.05 30.32
C THR A 39 1.22 -18.03 29.64
N SER A 40 1.88 -16.87 29.74
CA SER A 40 3.28 -16.68 29.34
C SER A 40 4.28 -17.05 30.43
N GLU A 41 3.79 -17.50 31.60
CA GLU A 41 4.57 -17.60 32.85
C GLU A 41 5.14 -16.25 33.33
N ASN A 42 4.73 -15.14 32.70
CA ASN A 42 5.10 -13.78 33.07
C ASN A 42 3.84 -12.97 33.39
N GLU A 43 3.61 -12.76 34.69
CA GLU A 43 2.42 -12.07 35.21
C GLU A 43 2.20 -10.69 34.55
N LYS A 44 3.27 -9.94 34.24
CA LYS A 44 3.15 -8.62 33.60
C LYS A 44 2.58 -8.73 32.19
N ILE A 45 3.01 -9.74 31.43
CA ILE A 45 2.54 -9.99 30.06
C ILE A 45 1.11 -10.53 30.09
N ASP A 46 0.83 -11.44 31.01
CA ASP A 46 -0.51 -12.01 31.16
C ASP A 46 -1.53 -10.91 31.53
N ASN A 47 -1.19 -10.01 32.46
CA ASN A 47 -2.02 -8.85 32.81
C ASN A 47 -2.18 -7.87 31.64
N PHE A 48 -1.13 -7.69 30.84
CA PHE A 48 -1.17 -6.86 29.65
C PHE A 48 -2.14 -7.42 28.59
N ILE A 49 -2.04 -8.72 28.29
CA ILE A 49 -2.93 -9.43 27.37
C ILE A 49 -4.38 -9.33 27.85
N GLN A 50 -4.63 -9.55 29.15
CA GLN A 50 -5.97 -9.42 29.73
C GLN A 50 -6.54 -8.02 29.57
N THR A 51 -5.73 -6.98 29.80
CA THR A 51 -6.16 -5.59 29.62
C THR A 51 -6.67 -5.37 28.20
N ILE A 52 -5.94 -5.84 27.19
CA ILE A 52 -6.35 -5.77 25.79
C ILE A 52 -7.63 -6.57 25.52
N GLN A 53 -7.73 -7.79 26.05
CA GLN A 53 -8.89 -8.66 25.82
C GLN A 53 -10.19 -8.07 26.40
N LEU A 54 -10.12 -7.23 27.44
CA LEU A 54 -11.28 -6.55 28.02
C LEU A 54 -11.82 -5.41 27.14
N ASP A 55 -10.97 -4.85 26.27
CA ASP A 55 -11.32 -3.73 25.40
C ASP A 55 -12.08 -4.16 24.13
N ILE A 56 -12.26 -5.46 23.89
CA ILE A 56 -13.05 -5.95 22.76
C ILE A 56 -14.48 -5.37 22.80
N ASN A 57 -14.94 -4.88 21.67
CA ASN A 57 -16.22 -4.17 21.55
C ASN A 57 -17.08 -4.62 20.37
N ARG A 58 -16.53 -5.48 19.50
CA ARG A 58 -17.19 -6.02 18.30
C ARG A 58 -16.88 -7.51 18.16
N TYR A 59 -17.83 -8.24 17.59
CA TYR A 59 -17.72 -9.69 17.36
C TYR A 59 -16.55 -10.10 16.46
N HIS A 60 -16.07 -9.19 15.61
CA HIS A 60 -14.99 -9.44 14.68
C HIS A 60 -13.65 -8.84 15.16
N ASN A 61 -13.54 -8.39 16.41
CA ASN A 61 -12.24 -8.04 16.99
C ASN A 61 -11.34 -9.27 17.06
N ILE A 62 -10.04 -9.07 16.85
CA ILE A 62 -9.07 -10.12 17.10
C ILE A 62 -8.98 -10.32 18.61
N ILE A 63 -8.98 -11.59 19.03
CA ILE A 63 -8.63 -11.95 20.38
C ILE A 63 -7.11 -11.97 20.46
N PHE A 64 -6.55 -11.08 21.27
CA PHE A 64 -5.11 -11.01 21.49
C PHE A 64 -4.67 -12.15 22.40
N GLU A 65 -3.73 -12.96 21.96
CA GLU A 65 -3.34 -14.21 22.65
C GLU A 65 -1.85 -14.20 23.02
N TRP A 66 -1.50 -14.89 24.10
CA TRP A 66 -0.15 -15.45 24.20
C TRP A 66 -0.10 -16.70 23.32
N ILE A 67 0.87 -16.76 22.42
CA ILE A 67 0.96 -17.85 21.45
C ILE A 67 2.26 -18.61 21.73
N PRO A 68 2.18 -19.89 22.14
CA PRO A 68 3.39 -20.69 22.37
C PRO A 68 4.23 -20.79 21.10
N TYR A 69 5.55 -20.63 21.22
CA TYR A 69 6.45 -20.59 20.07
C TYR A 69 6.39 -21.84 19.18
N ASN A 70 6.14 -23.01 19.77
CA ASN A 70 6.01 -24.28 19.05
C ASN A 70 4.81 -24.35 18.09
N GLN A 71 3.90 -23.36 18.16
CA GLN A 71 2.77 -23.21 17.25
C GLN A 71 3.17 -22.67 15.88
N PHE A 72 4.42 -22.20 15.72
CA PHE A 72 4.89 -21.62 14.47
C PHE A 72 5.78 -22.58 13.69
N ASP A 73 5.43 -22.81 12.43
CA ASP A 73 6.36 -23.35 11.44
C ASP A 73 6.96 -22.17 10.67
N ILE A 74 8.21 -21.83 10.98
CA ILE A 74 8.94 -20.75 10.30
C ILE A 74 9.22 -21.17 8.87
N ILE A 75 8.79 -20.35 7.92
CA ILE A 75 8.97 -20.59 6.49
C ILE A 75 10.25 -19.92 5.99
N LYS A 76 10.37 -18.61 6.22
CA LYS A 76 11.52 -17.82 5.73
C LYS A 76 11.72 -16.53 6.52
N GLU A 77 12.96 -16.07 6.59
CA GLU A 77 13.29 -14.69 6.95
C GLU A 77 12.86 -13.75 5.81
N ILE A 78 12.29 -12.61 6.14
CA ILE A 78 11.81 -11.63 5.13
C ILE A 78 12.45 -10.26 5.27
N ASP A 79 12.97 -9.95 6.45
CA ASP A 79 13.62 -8.68 6.74
C ASP A 79 14.50 -8.84 7.97
N LYS A 80 15.66 -8.19 7.96
CA LYS A 80 16.62 -8.22 9.06
C LYS A 80 17.34 -6.90 9.15
N SER A 81 17.27 -6.31 10.33
CA SER A 81 18.02 -5.13 10.75
C SER A 81 18.74 -5.44 12.06
N ASP A 82 19.54 -4.49 12.53
CA ASP A 82 20.33 -4.64 13.76
C ASP A 82 19.47 -4.91 15.02
N PHE A 83 18.20 -4.50 15.02
CA PHE A 83 17.30 -4.59 16.18
C PHE A 83 16.04 -5.45 15.94
N VAL A 84 15.66 -5.65 14.68
CA VAL A 84 14.41 -6.32 14.31
C VAL A 84 14.68 -7.32 13.22
N THR A 85 14.21 -8.55 13.44
CA THR A 85 14.14 -9.57 12.38
C THR A 85 12.69 -9.99 12.17
N VAL A 86 12.25 -10.08 10.93
CA VAL A 86 10.88 -10.50 10.59
C VAL A 86 10.93 -11.83 9.85
N TYR A 87 10.10 -12.77 10.28
CA TYR A 87 9.92 -14.07 9.65
C TYR A 87 8.49 -14.24 9.16
N LEU A 88 8.33 -14.93 8.04
CA LEU A 88 7.05 -15.49 7.62
C LEU A 88 6.89 -16.88 8.24
N ALA A 89 5.76 -17.15 8.86
CA ALA A 89 5.46 -18.45 9.49
C ALA A 89 4.02 -18.90 9.24
N VAL A 90 3.76 -20.19 9.45
CA VAL A 90 2.40 -20.73 9.62
C VAL A 90 2.11 -20.84 11.11
N TRP A 91 1.00 -20.28 11.56
CA TRP A 91 0.46 -20.52 12.90
C TRP A 91 -0.52 -21.70 12.84
N LYS A 92 -0.12 -22.84 13.42
CA LYS A 92 -0.85 -24.12 13.37
C LYS A 92 -2.26 -24.06 13.92
N SER A 93 -2.40 -23.63 15.17
CA SER A 93 -3.70 -23.45 15.82
C SER A 93 -4.45 -22.23 15.30
N GLY A 94 -3.72 -21.18 14.90
CA GLY A 94 -4.31 -19.95 14.39
C GLY A 94 -5.22 -19.22 15.39
N PRO A 95 -5.80 -18.08 14.98
CA PRO A 95 -6.54 -17.19 15.87
C PRO A 95 -7.94 -17.71 16.16
N LEU A 96 -8.50 -17.21 17.25
CA LEU A 96 -9.92 -17.29 17.52
C LEU A 96 -10.72 -16.33 16.62
N GLU A 97 -11.78 -16.86 16.01
CA GLU A 97 -12.80 -16.10 15.26
C GLU A 97 -14.20 -16.47 15.76
N TYR A 98 -15.04 -15.46 15.95
CA TYR A 98 -16.41 -15.67 16.41
C TYR A 98 -17.29 -16.26 15.32
N ASP A 99 -17.80 -17.46 15.55
CA ASP A 99 -18.80 -18.11 14.70
C ASP A 99 -20.20 -17.69 15.17
N HIS A 100 -20.88 -16.83 14.39
CA HIS A 100 -22.21 -16.33 14.75
C HIS A 100 -23.31 -17.38 14.66
N TYR A 101 -23.08 -18.52 13.99
CA TYR A 101 -24.03 -19.63 13.96
C TYR A 101 -23.95 -20.46 15.25
N LYS A 102 -22.72 -20.72 15.72
CA LYS A 102 -22.46 -21.45 16.96
C LYS A 102 -22.50 -20.56 18.22
N LYS A 103 -22.44 -19.24 18.03
CA LYS A 103 -22.37 -18.21 19.08
C LYS A 103 -21.16 -18.38 20.01
N GLU A 104 -20.05 -18.86 19.47
CA GLU A 104 -18.80 -19.14 20.20
C GLU A 104 -17.58 -18.84 19.34
N TYR A 105 -16.39 -18.76 19.96
CA TYR A 105 -15.14 -18.63 19.23
C TYR A 105 -14.65 -20.00 18.74
N THR A 106 -14.24 -20.03 17.48
CA THR A 106 -13.63 -21.20 16.84
C THR A 106 -12.24 -20.84 16.32
N ARG A 107 -11.34 -21.80 16.18
CA ARG A 107 -9.98 -21.55 15.66
C ARG A 107 -9.92 -21.68 14.14
N ILE A 108 -9.23 -20.72 13.51
CA ILE A 108 -8.85 -20.81 12.09
C ILE A 108 -7.44 -21.38 12.00
N ASN A 109 -7.32 -22.69 11.83
CA ASN A 109 -6.00 -23.34 11.79
C ASN A 109 -5.17 -22.94 10.56
N ASN A 110 -3.85 -23.11 10.67
CA ASN A 110 -2.87 -23.02 9.59
C ASN A 110 -2.86 -21.69 8.81
N ILE A 111 -2.95 -20.57 9.53
CA ILE A 111 -2.88 -19.26 8.89
C ILE A 111 -1.43 -18.78 8.73
N LYS A 112 -1.15 -18.05 7.66
CA LYS A 112 0.14 -17.35 7.50
C LYS A 112 0.20 -16.09 8.35
N VAL A 113 1.27 -15.92 9.10
CA VAL A 113 1.54 -14.77 9.99
C VAL A 113 2.94 -14.23 9.77
N ALA A 114 3.15 -12.97 10.14
CA ALA A 114 4.49 -12.40 10.28
C ALA A 114 4.90 -12.45 11.75
N LEU A 115 6.11 -12.92 12.01
CA LEU A 115 6.73 -12.94 13.34
C LEU A 115 7.79 -11.86 13.36
N LYS A 116 7.54 -10.77 14.09
CA LYS A 116 8.51 -9.69 14.28
C LYS A 116 9.26 -9.95 15.58
N PHE A 117 10.50 -10.39 15.49
CA PHE A 117 11.42 -10.59 16.61
C PHE A 117 12.04 -9.26 17.01
N LEU A 118 12.05 -9.00 18.30
CA LEU A 118 12.61 -7.79 18.90
C LEU A 118 13.83 -8.18 19.72
N SER A 119 15.02 -7.99 19.12
CA SER A 119 16.28 -8.32 19.76
C SER A 119 16.60 -7.31 20.85
N ASN A 120 17.08 -7.77 22.01
CA ASN A 120 17.48 -6.90 23.13
C ASN A 120 16.35 -6.01 23.70
N SER A 121 15.07 -6.34 23.48
CA SER A 121 13.98 -5.53 24.03
C SER A 121 13.92 -5.69 25.55
N GLN A 122 14.34 -4.67 26.30
CA GLN A 122 14.24 -4.67 27.77
C GLN A 122 12.77 -4.64 28.25
N ASN A 123 11.85 -4.13 27.41
CA ASN A 123 10.42 -4.08 27.72
C ASN A 123 9.53 -4.21 26.47
N ILE A 124 8.97 -5.41 26.26
CA ILE A 124 8.03 -5.71 25.16
C ILE A 124 6.73 -4.90 25.23
N ILE A 125 6.28 -4.52 26.44
CA ILE A 125 5.03 -3.77 26.61
C ILE A 125 5.19 -2.35 26.07
N ASP A 126 6.35 -1.72 26.27
CA ASP A 126 6.63 -0.37 25.75
C ASP A 126 6.81 -0.39 24.23
N GLU A 127 7.55 -1.37 23.69
CA GLU A 127 7.68 -1.64 22.26
C GLU A 127 6.31 -1.79 21.60
N PHE A 128 5.45 -2.65 22.15
CA PHE A 128 4.10 -2.85 21.66
C PHE A 128 3.23 -1.60 21.81
N SER A 129 3.34 -0.88 22.92
CA SER A 129 2.62 0.39 23.12
C SER A 129 3.04 1.45 22.09
N ASN A 130 4.31 1.47 21.69
CA ASN A 130 4.79 2.35 20.62
C ASN A 130 4.25 1.94 19.25
N GLU A 131 4.19 0.64 18.94
CA GLU A 131 3.54 0.13 17.72
C GLU A 131 2.05 0.49 17.65
N ILE A 132 1.34 0.44 18.79
CA ILE A 132 -0.03 0.95 18.91
C ILE A 132 -0.07 2.45 18.63
N LYS A 133 0.80 3.25 19.28
CA LYS A 133 0.79 4.71 19.14
C LYS A 133 1.05 5.16 17.70
N ILE A 134 2.05 4.59 17.02
CA ILE A 134 2.39 4.93 15.62
C ILE A 134 1.19 4.72 14.70
N CYS A 135 0.48 3.62 14.87
CA CYS A 135 -0.71 3.34 14.07
C CYS A 135 -1.93 4.21 14.44
N SER A 136 -1.91 4.87 15.61
CA SER A 136 -2.98 5.77 16.09
C SER A 136 -2.80 7.22 15.60
N ILE A 137 -1.60 7.60 15.16
CA ILE A 137 -1.26 8.96 14.71
C ILE A 137 -1.70 9.23 13.26
N ILE A 138 -2.10 8.21 12.50
CA ILE A 138 -2.68 8.39 11.17
C ILE A 138 -4.07 9.02 11.33
N PRO A 139 -4.30 10.27 10.89
CA PRO A 139 -5.57 10.95 11.10
C PRO A 139 -6.66 10.20 10.34
N THR A 140 -7.54 9.54 11.06
CA THR A 140 -8.81 9.08 10.53
C THR A 140 -9.87 9.97 11.15
N ASP A 141 -10.48 10.82 10.32
CA ASP A 141 -11.69 11.57 10.68
C ASP A 141 -12.88 10.60 10.77
N SER A 142 -12.80 9.66 11.73
CA SER A 142 -13.90 8.87 12.31
C SER A 142 -13.30 7.79 13.22
N PHE A 143 -13.35 8.02 14.54
CA PHE A 143 -13.37 6.99 15.61
C PHE A 143 -12.50 5.73 15.39
N ASN A 144 -11.31 5.74 16.01
CA ASN A 144 -10.87 4.79 17.05
C ASN A 144 -9.41 4.34 16.87
N ILE A 145 -8.78 4.17 18.02
CA ILE A 145 -7.64 3.28 18.35
C ILE A 145 -7.87 1.79 17.88
N CYS A 146 -9.01 1.49 17.23
CA CYS A 146 -9.49 0.17 16.82
C CYS A 146 -8.75 -0.47 15.64
N GLU A 147 -8.10 0.28 14.74
CA GLU A 147 -7.52 -0.35 13.53
C GLU A 147 -6.33 -1.26 13.83
N ILE A 148 -5.67 -1.08 14.98
CA ILE A 148 -4.50 -1.85 15.44
C ILE A 148 -4.90 -3.20 15.99
N PHE A 149 -6.00 -3.26 16.75
CA PHE A 149 -6.61 -4.51 17.23
C PHE A 149 -7.07 -5.41 16.08
N PHE A 150 -7.08 -4.95 14.83
CA PHE A 150 -7.36 -5.82 13.67
C PHE A 150 -6.10 -6.38 12.99
N LYS A 151 -4.89 -6.11 13.51
CA LYS A 151 -3.65 -6.51 12.84
C LYS A 151 -2.67 -7.31 13.68
N ILE A 152 -2.76 -7.31 15.00
CA ILE A 152 -1.85 -8.09 15.85
C ILE A 152 -2.64 -9.20 16.53
N TYR A 153 -2.20 -10.43 16.34
CA TYR A 153 -2.79 -11.62 16.96
C TYR A 153 -2.33 -11.83 18.38
N GLY A 154 -1.11 -11.41 18.72
CA GLY A 154 -0.59 -11.71 20.03
C GLY A 154 0.91 -11.50 20.17
N ILE A 155 1.42 -12.03 21.28
CA ILE A 155 2.83 -12.07 21.64
C ILE A 155 3.25 -13.53 21.79
N SER A 156 4.50 -13.80 21.42
CA SER A 156 5.19 -15.06 21.70
C SER A 156 6.59 -14.72 22.25
N GLN A 157 7.30 -15.73 22.75
CA GLN A 157 8.72 -15.61 23.07
C GLN A 157 9.50 -16.78 22.52
N ASN A 158 10.65 -16.53 21.92
CA ASN A 158 11.55 -17.59 21.48
C ASN A 158 12.15 -18.27 22.72
N PRO A 159 11.95 -19.59 22.91
CA PRO A 159 12.45 -20.28 24.11
C PRO A 159 13.98 -20.28 24.21
N ASN A 160 14.68 -20.19 23.08
CA ASN A 160 16.14 -20.26 22.99
C ASN A 160 16.79 -18.90 23.22
N THR A 161 16.37 -17.87 22.47
CA THR A 161 16.98 -16.54 22.54
C THR A 161 16.35 -15.65 23.61
N LYS A 162 15.16 -16.03 24.11
CA LYS A 162 14.31 -15.23 25.00
C LYS A 162 13.78 -13.93 24.38
N ASP A 163 14.03 -13.71 23.09
CA ASP A 163 13.48 -12.57 22.36
C ASP A 163 11.96 -12.66 22.29
N TYR A 164 11.30 -11.53 22.53
CA TYR A 164 9.87 -11.42 22.33
C TYR A 164 9.54 -11.26 20.84
N ILE A 165 8.36 -11.76 20.48
CA ILE A 165 7.88 -11.83 19.12
C ILE A 165 6.48 -11.24 19.07
N ILE A 166 6.28 -10.27 18.19
CA ILE A 166 4.95 -9.76 17.86
C ILE A 166 4.40 -10.56 16.67
N VAL A 167 3.19 -11.12 16.83
CA VAL A 167 2.55 -11.97 15.83
C VAL A 167 1.53 -11.15 15.04
N ILE A 168 1.85 -10.82 13.80
CA ILE A 168 1.09 -9.83 13.01
C ILE A 168 0.28 -10.53 11.91
N LYS A 169 -1.02 -10.23 11.89
CA LYS A 169 -1.97 -10.60 10.84
C LYS A 169 -1.61 -9.90 9.54
N GLY A 170 -1.38 -10.69 8.49
CA GLY A 170 -1.40 -10.22 7.12
C GLY A 170 -0.37 -9.13 6.79
N ALA A 171 0.69 -8.96 7.58
CA ALA A 171 1.77 -8.01 7.28
C ALA A 171 2.63 -8.43 6.09
N CYS A 172 2.46 -9.65 5.58
CA CYS A 172 3.25 -10.21 4.50
C CYS A 172 2.38 -10.62 3.32
N CYS A 173 2.88 -10.32 2.13
CA CYS A 173 2.29 -10.69 0.86
C CYS A 173 2.08 -12.19 0.78
N LYS A 174 0.84 -12.63 0.55
CA LYS A 174 0.55 -14.07 0.43
C LYS A 174 1.27 -14.73 -0.76
N LYS A 175 1.59 -13.93 -1.80
CA LYS A 175 2.27 -14.37 -3.03
C LYS A 175 3.78 -14.50 -2.87
N CYS A 176 4.45 -13.45 -2.40
CA CYS A 176 5.93 -13.44 -2.32
C CYS A 176 6.48 -13.46 -0.89
N GLY A 177 5.66 -13.25 0.14
CA GLY A 177 6.08 -13.20 1.54
C GLY A 177 6.65 -11.87 2.02
N ASP A 178 6.83 -10.88 1.14
CA ASP A 178 7.40 -9.58 1.51
C ASP A 178 6.39 -8.69 2.24
N LYS A 179 6.86 -7.73 3.02
CA LYS A 179 5.98 -6.83 3.79
C LYS A 179 4.98 -6.11 2.86
N TYR A 180 3.69 -6.13 3.21
CA TYR A 180 2.72 -5.24 2.57
C TYR A 180 2.99 -3.81 3.02
N ILE A 181 3.02 -2.87 2.08
CA ILE A 181 2.88 -1.45 2.38
C ILE A 181 1.38 -1.19 2.34
N TYR A 182 0.81 -0.86 3.51
CA TYR A 182 -0.62 -0.59 3.61
C TYR A 182 -0.89 0.84 3.14
N GLU A 183 -1.70 0.97 2.09
CA GLU A 183 -2.15 2.27 1.62
C GLU A 183 -3.68 2.35 1.59
N TYR A 184 -4.18 3.50 2.04
CA TYR A 184 -5.58 3.86 1.92
C TYR A 184 -5.76 4.68 0.66
N VAL A 185 -6.42 4.09 -0.33
CA VAL A 185 -6.75 4.78 -1.58
C VAL A 185 -8.25 4.94 -1.66
N HIS A 186 -8.73 6.20 -1.71
CA HIS A 186 -10.17 6.51 -1.80
C HIS A 186 -11.03 5.77 -0.75
N TYR A 187 -10.61 5.79 0.52
CA TYR A 187 -11.27 5.11 1.65
C TYR A 187 -11.35 3.58 1.54
N LYS A 188 -10.64 3.00 0.57
CA LYS A 188 -10.54 1.56 0.38
C LYS A 188 -9.13 1.09 0.66
N LYS A 189 -9.01 0.18 1.63
CA LYS A 189 -7.73 -0.44 1.99
C LYS A 189 -7.28 -1.38 0.89
N LEU A 190 -6.08 -1.16 0.36
CA LEU A 190 -5.45 -2.03 -0.62
C LEU A 190 -4.21 -2.69 0.01
N ASN A 191 -4.10 -4.00 -0.14
CA ASN A 191 -2.90 -4.74 0.21
C ASN A 191 -1.93 -4.67 -0.98
N TRP A 192 -1.09 -3.63 -1.03
CA TRP A 192 -0.11 -3.46 -2.09
C TRP A 192 1.26 -3.97 -1.66
N CYS A 193 1.87 -4.80 -2.50
CA CYS A 193 3.22 -5.32 -2.28
C CYS A 193 4.11 -4.79 -3.39
N LYS A 194 5.17 -4.05 -3.01
CA LYS A 194 6.11 -3.46 -3.94
C LYS A 194 6.71 -4.51 -4.88
N GLN A 195 7.26 -5.59 -4.33
CA GLN A 195 7.91 -6.62 -5.14
C GLN A 195 6.93 -7.31 -6.11
N CYS A 196 5.75 -7.70 -5.64
CA CYS A 196 4.73 -8.25 -6.54
C CYS A 196 4.35 -7.27 -7.64
N SER A 197 4.31 -5.99 -7.33
CA SER A 197 3.97 -4.96 -8.29
C SER A 197 5.03 -4.80 -9.36
N ILE A 198 6.31 -4.74 -8.98
CA ILE A 198 7.43 -4.75 -9.93
C ILE A 198 7.40 -6.01 -10.81
N ASN A 199 7.16 -7.18 -10.21
CA ASN A 199 7.06 -8.44 -10.95
C ASN A 199 5.89 -8.44 -11.96
N GLU A 200 4.74 -7.85 -11.62
CA GLU A 200 3.62 -7.71 -12.54
C GLU A 200 3.89 -6.67 -13.63
N LEU A 201 4.55 -5.55 -13.32
CA LEU A 201 4.97 -4.57 -14.31
C LEU A 201 5.90 -5.20 -15.36
N ASN A 202 6.85 -6.05 -14.93
CA ASN A 202 7.72 -6.78 -15.85
C ASN A 202 6.96 -7.70 -16.83
N LYS A 203 5.72 -8.10 -16.52
CA LYS A 203 4.88 -8.91 -17.41
C LYS A 203 3.98 -8.07 -18.32
N VAL A 204 3.54 -6.90 -17.85
CA VAL A 204 2.52 -6.07 -18.52
C VAL A 204 3.14 -4.95 -19.36
N CYS A 205 4.28 -4.39 -18.94
CA CYS A 205 4.96 -3.34 -19.66
C CYS A 205 5.62 -3.88 -20.94
N ILE A 206 5.49 -3.11 -22.01
CA ILE A 206 6.14 -3.40 -23.29
C ILE A 206 7.63 -3.07 -23.17
N LYS A 207 8.48 -3.96 -23.70
CA LYS A 207 9.94 -3.73 -23.77
C LYS A 207 10.28 -2.82 -24.94
N SER A 208 11.28 -1.97 -24.76
CA SER A 208 11.74 -1.05 -25.81
C SER A 208 12.51 -1.78 -26.93
N GLY A 209 13.09 -2.95 -26.61
CA GLY A 209 14.03 -3.65 -27.47
C GLY A 209 15.48 -3.20 -27.28
N SER A 210 15.73 -2.21 -26.42
CA SER A 210 17.06 -1.77 -25.98
C SER A 210 17.24 -2.06 -24.49
N GLU A 211 18.26 -2.85 -24.15
CA GLU A 211 18.58 -3.17 -22.75
C GLU A 211 18.86 -1.91 -21.92
N GLU A 212 19.55 -0.94 -22.51
CA GLU A 212 19.89 0.33 -21.83
C GLU A 212 18.64 1.13 -21.48
N ILE A 213 17.66 1.20 -22.39
CA ILE A 213 16.40 1.91 -22.16
C ILE A 213 15.51 1.15 -21.17
N ASP A 214 15.44 -0.18 -21.29
CA ASP A 214 14.69 -1.01 -20.36
C ASP A 214 15.24 -0.90 -18.94
N ASN A 215 16.56 -0.74 -18.78
CA ASN A 215 17.21 -0.48 -17.49
C ASN A 215 16.82 0.88 -16.91
N ILE A 216 16.70 1.94 -17.72
CA ILE A 216 16.21 3.26 -17.28
C ILE A 216 14.75 3.16 -16.80
N VAL A 217 13.90 2.49 -17.57
CA VAL A 217 12.49 2.25 -17.18
C VAL A 217 12.41 1.50 -15.86
N GLN A 218 13.17 0.42 -15.70
CA GLN A 218 13.22 -0.36 -14.45
C GLN A 218 13.71 0.46 -13.26
N LYS A 219 14.75 1.30 -13.43
CA LYS A 219 15.21 2.21 -12.36
C LYS A 219 14.09 3.13 -11.88
N MET A 220 13.28 3.67 -12.78
CA MET A 220 12.14 4.50 -12.41
C MET A 220 11.03 3.69 -11.73
N GLN A 221 10.73 2.49 -12.20
CA GLN A 221 9.75 1.60 -11.56
C GLN A 221 10.17 1.20 -10.14
N LEU A 222 11.47 1.03 -9.87
CA LEU A 222 11.96 0.74 -8.51
C LEU A 222 11.74 1.89 -7.51
N LYS A 223 11.52 3.13 -7.98
CA LYS A 223 11.16 4.28 -7.14
C LYS A 223 9.71 4.23 -6.63
N ILE A 224 8.86 3.37 -7.21
CA ILE A 224 7.47 3.20 -6.77
C ILE A 224 7.49 2.75 -5.31
N ASP A 225 6.78 3.49 -4.45
CA ASP A 225 6.58 3.11 -3.05
C ASP A 225 5.09 3.03 -2.66
N GLY A 226 4.21 3.36 -3.61
CA GLY A 226 2.76 3.26 -3.44
C GLY A 226 2.01 2.78 -4.66
N CYS A 227 0.79 2.28 -4.44
CA CYS A 227 -0.09 1.76 -5.48
C CYS A 227 -0.74 2.85 -6.33
N GLU A 228 -0.71 4.10 -5.87
CA GLU A 228 -1.18 5.26 -6.63
C GLU A 228 -0.09 5.98 -7.42
N ASP A 229 1.18 5.62 -7.20
CA ASP A 229 2.29 6.21 -7.95
C ASP A 229 2.13 5.99 -9.44
N ILE A 230 2.65 6.93 -10.20
CA ILE A 230 2.66 6.88 -11.65
C ILE A 230 3.57 5.75 -12.09
N ILE A 231 3.05 4.92 -12.99
CA ILE A 231 3.82 3.85 -13.60
C ILE A 231 4.59 4.45 -14.78
N PHE A 232 5.88 4.68 -14.56
CA PHE A 232 6.81 5.05 -15.62
C PHE A 232 7.03 3.85 -16.55
N GLU A 233 6.73 4.00 -17.84
CA GLU A 233 6.82 2.91 -18.81
C GLU A 233 7.44 3.34 -20.15
N TRP A 234 7.91 2.36 -20.91
CA TRP A 234 8.17 2.55 -22.34
C TRP A 234 6.84 2.60 -23.09
N ILE A 235 6.69 3.62 -23.92
CA ILE A 235 5.47 3.86 -24.71
C ILE A 235 5.86 3.76 -26.19
N PRO A 236 5.36 2.75 -26.93
CA PRO A 236 5.62 2.66 -28.36
C PRO A 236 5.12 3.90 -29.11
N PHE A 237 5.91 4.43 -30.04
CA PHE A 237 5.59 5.69 -30.73
C PHE A 237 4.22 5.68 -31.44
N ASN A 238 3.82 4.52 -31.98
CA ASN A 238 2.52 4.36 -32.65
C ASN A 238 1.29 4.53 -31.73
N GLN A 239 1.50 4.68 -30.42
CA GLN A 239 0.47 4.98 -29.43
C GLN A 239 0.05 6.46 -29.42
N PHE A 240 0.79 7.33 -30.11
CA PHE A 240 0.49 8.76 -30.18
C PHE A 240 -0.25 9.11 -31.47
N ASP A 241 -1.40 9.76 -31.32
CA ASP A 241 -2.17 10.37 -32.41
C ASP A 241 -2.23 11.89 -32.25
N ASN A 242 -2.62 12.61 -33.32
CA ASN A 242 -2.83 14.06 -33.31
C ASN A 242 -1.64 14.85 -32.75
N ILE A 243 -0.43 14.52 -33.20
CA ILE A 243 0.81 15.16 -32.76
C ILE A 243 0.86 16.59 -33.32
N GLU A 244 0.77 17.58 -32.44
CA GLU A 244 0.74 19.02 -32.77
C GLU A 244 1.94 19.74 -32.13
N LYS A 245 2.75 20.42 -32.93
CA LYS A 245 3.92 21.18 -32.45
C LYS A 245 3.50 22.46 -31.73
N ILE A 246 3.95 22.63 -30.48
CA ILE A 246 3.68 23.86 -29.69
C ILE A 246 4.85 24.84 -29.77
N LYS A 247 6.07 24.34 -29.55
CA LYS A 247 7.27 25.17 -29.40
C LYS A 247 8.49 24.43 -29.92
N ASN A 248 9.40 25.20 -30.50
CA ASN A 248 10.74 24.77 -30.83
C ASN A 248 11.69 25.92 -30.49
N ASP A 249 12.65 25.67 -29.60
CA ASP A 249 13.70 26.63 -29.24
C ASP A 249 15.10 26.17 -29.66
N GLY A 250 15.19 25.16 -30.54
CA GLY A 250 16.44 24.66 -31.12
C GLY A 250 17.11 23.54 -30.34
N PHE A 251 16.79 23.38 -29.06
CA PHE A 251 17.28 22.27 -28.22
C PHE A 251 16.15 21.34 -27.78
N VAL A 252 14.96 21.90 -27.53
CA VAL A 252 13.80 21.14 -27.11
C VAL A 252 12.63 21.46 -28.03
N THR A 253 12.00 20.42 -28.58
CA THR A 253 10.73 20.57 -29.28
C THR A 253 9.61 19.97 -28.43
N ILE A 254 8.56 20.76 -28.21
CA ILE A 254 7.39 20.36 -27.43
C ILE A 254 6.21 20.13 -28.38
N TYR A 255 5.58 18.96 -28.26
CA TYR A 255 4.35 18.61 -28.97
C TYR A 255 3.23 18.25 -27.99
N LEU A 256 1.98 18.43 -28.42
CA LEU A 256 0.82 17.79 -27.81
C LEU A 256 0.47 16.54 -28.60
N ALA A 257 0.02 15.51 -27.90
CA ALA A 257 -0.49 14.31 -28.55
C ALA A 257 -1.64 13.69 -27.75
N ILE A 258 -2.34 12.79 -28.40
CA ILE A 258 -3.28 11.86 -27.78
C ILE A 258 -2.58 10.53 -27.61
N TRP A 259 -2.43 10.08 -26.36
CA TRP A 259 -2.01 8.72 -26.04
C TRP A 259 -3.23 7.80 -26.02
N LYS A 260 -3.29 6.84 -26.97
CA LYS A 260 -4.41 5.90 -27.17
C LYS A 260 -4.68 5.02 -25.96
N ASP A 261 -3.63 4.37 -25.48
CA ASP A 261 -3.67 3.42 -24.38
C ASP A 261 -3.84 4.10 -23.00
N GLY A 262 -3.24 5.29 -22.84
CA GLY A 262 -3.17 5.99 -21.57
C GLY A 262 -2.34 5.24 -20.51
N PRO A 263 -2.10 5.84 -19.33
CA PRO A 263 -1.22 5.26 -18.31
C PRO A 263 -1.81 4.02 -17.64
N LEU A 264 -0.93 3.09 -17.26
CA LEU A 264 -1.29 1.99 -16.36
C LEU A 264 -1.69 2.51 -14.97
N TYR A 265 -2.63 1.81 -14.34
CA TYR A 265 -2.97 2.01 -12.94
C TYR A 265 -3.12 0.67 -12.22
N TYR A 266 -2.82 0.66 -10.92
CA TYR A 266 -2.98 -0.54 -10.10
C TYR A 266 -4.45 -0.78 -9.76
N LYS A 267 -4.97 -1.97 -10.10
CA LYS A 267 -6.33 -2.39 -9.74
C LYS A 267 -6.28 -3.30 -8.51
N GLY A 268 -6.36 -2.71 -7.33
CA GLY A 268 -6.12 -3.42 -6.06
C GLY A 268 -7.01 -4.65 -5.80
N ASN A 269 -8.29 -4.66 -6.19
CA ASN A 269 -9.12 -5.87 -6.03
C ASN A 269 -8.61 -7.09 -6.82
N LYS A 270 -7.88 -6.87 -7.92
CA LYS A 270 -7.36 -7.93 -8.78
C LYS A 270 -5.85 -8.11 -8.62
N GLU A 271 -5.19 -7.22 -7.87
CA GLU A 271 -3.74 -7.15 -7.73
C GLU A 271 -3.00 -7.15 -9.08
N THR A 272 -3.55 -6.46 -10.09
CA THR A 272 -3.01 -6.38 -11.46
C THR A 272 -3.01 -4.95 -11.96
N TYR A 273 -2.10 -4.64 -12.89
CA TYR A 273 -2.13 -3.38 -13.64
C TYR A 273 -3.11 -3.43 -14.80
N LYS A 274 -3.82 -2.32 -15.04
CA LYS A 274 -4.76 -2.18 -16.16
C LYS A 274 -4.68 -0.80 -16.77
N ARG A 275 -5.09 -0.70 -18.03
CA ARG A 275 -5.47 0.55 -18.70
C ARG A 275 -6.99 0.73 -18.62
N LYS A 276 -7.48 1.97 -18.66
CA LYS A 276 -8.93 2.26 -18.62
C LYS A 276 -9.52 1.99 -20.01
N SER A 277 -10.50 1.09 -20.13
CA SER A 277 -10.97 0.57 -21.43
C SER A 277 -12.03 1.39 -22.16
N TYR A 278 -12.62 2.43 -21.55
CA TYR A 278 -13.70 3.21 -22.18
C TYR A 278 -13.33 4.70 -22.28
N ASN A 279 -13.26 5.21 -23.51
CA ASN A 279 -13.21 6.62 -23.92
C ASN A 279 -12.24 7.55 -23.15
N ASN A 280 -10.95 7.22 -23.04
CA ASN A 280 -9.98 8.13 -22.44
C ASN A 280 -8.66 8.19 -23.22
N TYR A 281 -8.73 8.74 -24.44
CA TYR A 281 -7.60 9.41 -25.06
C TYR A 281 -6.94 10.34 -24.04
N LYS A 282 -5.73 10.00 -23.59
CA LYS A 282 -5.03 10.84 -22.62
C LYS A 282 -4.25 11.90 -23.39
N LYS A 283 -4.61 13.17 -23.20
CA LYS A 283 -3.77 14.28 -23.68
C LYS A 283 -2.46 14.26 -22.91
N VAL A 284 -1.36 14.27 -23.66
CA VAL A 284 0.00 14.26 -23.15
C VAL A 284 0.82 15.33 -23.85
N THR A 285 1.90 15.73 -23.19
CA THR A 285 2.96 16.51 -23.81
C THR A 285 4.14 15.61 -24.13
N LEU A 286 4.66 15.73 -25.35
CA LEU A 286 5.86 15.06 -25.81
C LEU A 286 7.00 16.08 -25.85
N LYS A 287 8.02 15.86 -25.02
CA LYS A 287 9.26 16.65 -25.02
C LYS A 287 10.33 15.87 -25.78
N TYR A 288 10.64 16.31 -27.00
CA TYR A 288 11.70 15.74 -27.81
C TYR A 288 13.06 16.23 -27.31
N LEU A 289 13.97 15.30 -27.11
CA LEU A 289 15.36 15.54 -26.75
C LEU A 289 16.24 15.15 -27.94
N GLN A 290 16.78 16.16 -28.61
CA GLN A 290 17.58 15.96 -29.84
C GLN A 290 19.05 15.73 -29.49
N ASN A 291 19.68 14.76 -30.17
CA ASN A 291 21.12 14.49 -30.08
C ASN A 291 21.65 14.23 -28.65
N ILE A 292 20.85 13.60 -27.80
CA ILE A 292 21.26 13.24 -26.44
C ILE A 292 21.70 11.78 -26.35
N ASP A 293 22.62 11.49 -25.43
CA ASP A 293 22.98 10.13 -25.07
C ASP A 293 22.09 9.56 -23.94
N ASN A 294 22.23 8.26 -23.70
CA ASN A 294 21.42 7.54 -22.71
C ASN A 294 21.76 7.93 -21.26
N GLN A 295 22.97 8.44 -21.01
CA GLN A 295 23.38 8.90 -19.69
C GLN A 295 22.67 10.21 -19.34
N PHE A 296 22.68 11.19 -20.25
CA PHE A 296 21.96 12.43 -20.11
C PHE A 296 20.45 12.20 -19.98
N LEU A 297 19.89 11.30 -20.80
CA LEU A 297 18.48 10.91 -20.70
C LEU A 297 18.13 10.40 -19.29
N ASN A 298 18.95 9.49 -18.76
CA ASN A 298 18.76 8.92 -17.43
C ASN A 298 18.82 10.01 -16.35
N ASP A 299 19.79 10.91 -16.42
CA ASP A 299 19.97 11.96 -15.41
C ASP A 299 18.81 12.96 -15.43
N GLU A 300 18.36 13.36 -16.62
CA GLU A 300 17.17 14.22 -16.80
C GLU A 300 15.91 13.55 -16.24
N ILE A 301 15.61 12.30 -16.62
CA ILE A 301 14.42 11.56 -16.13
C ILE A 301 14.45 11.41 -14.61
N ASN A 302 15.62 11.16 -14.02
CA ASN A 302 15.75 10.92 -12.60
C ASN A 302 15.36 12.13 -11.72
N SER A 303 15.36 13.34 -12.29
CA SER A 303 14.93 14.57 -11.62
C SER A 303 13.41 14.66 -11.42
N TYR A 304 12.62 13.90 -12.19
CA TYR A 304 11.15 13.98 -12.14
C TYR A 304 10.55 13.03 -11.10
N SER A 305 9.47 13.50 -10.48
CA SER A 305 8.70 12.72 -9.50
C SER A 305 7.64 11.86 -10.19
N ILE A 306 7.44 10.65 -9.69
CA ILE A 306 6.34 9.75 -10.07
C ILE A 306 5.16 9.81 -9.08
N LYS A 307 5.20 10.73 -8.11
CA LYS A 307 4.11 10.87 -7.14
C LYS A 307 2.87 11.45 -7.80
N LYS A 308 1.72 10.80 -7.60
CA LYS A 308 0.44 11.25 -8.16
C LYS A 308 -0.07 12.56 -7.53
N PHE A 309 0.24 12.79 -6.25
CA PHE A 309 -0.23 13.94 -5.45
C PHE A 309 0.87 14.93 -5.06
N SER A 310 1.79 15.24 -5.97
CA SER A 310 2.87 16.21 -5.77
C SER A 310 2.48 17.68 -6.01
N GLY A 311 1.20 18.04 -5.82
CA GLY A 311 0.69 19.39 -6.08
C GLY A 311 0.71 19.75 -7.58
N ASP A 312 1.33 20.88 -7.93
CA ASP A 312 1.49 21.41 -9.29
C ASP A 312 2.74 20.90 -10.04
N ALA A 313 3.46 19.91 -9.48
CA ALA A 313 4.62 19.33 -10.15
C ALA A 313 4.20 18.55 -11.41
N LEU A 314 4.94 18.74 -12.50
CA LEU A 314 4.70 18.08 -13.78
C LEU A 314 4.92 16.57 -13.66
N LYS A 315 3.88 15.80 -14.01
CA LYS A 315 3.91 14.34 -13.94
C LYS A 315 4.47 13.72 -15.21
N ILE A 316 5.46 12.85 -15.04
CA ILE A 316 6.06 12.06 -16.12
C ILE A 316 5.43 10.67 -16.18
N TYR A 317 4.99 10.24 -17.37
CA TYR A 317 4.38 8.94 -17.60
C TYR A 317 5.36 7.91 -18.17
N GLY A 318 6.41 8.36 -18.86
CA GLY A 318 7.29 7.42 -19.53
C GLY A 318 8.18 8.06 -20.57
N ILE A 319 8.75 7.20 -21.40
CA ILE A 319 9.57 7.56 -22.54
C ILE A 319 9.17 6.78 -23.78
N SER A 320 9.46 7.38 -24.92
CA SER A 320 9.31 6.82 -26.26
C SER A 320 10.55 7.19 -27.08
N GLN A 321 10.67 6.65 -28.28
CA GLN A 321 11.63 7.11 -29.28
C GLN A 321 10.92 7.31 -30.61
N ASP A 322 11.25 8.39 -31.30
CA ASP A 322 10.77 8.63 -32.65
C ASP A 322 11.43 7.60 -33.60
N PRO A 323 10.65 6.82 -34.36
CA PRO A 323 11.20 5.79 -35.24
C PRO A 323 11.98 6.38 -36.41
N ASP A 324 11.67 7.61 -36.82
CA ASP A 324 12.28 8.26 -37.98
C ASP A 324 13.53 9.04 -37.57
N THR A 325 13.43 9.89 -36.55
CA THR A 325 14.57 10.74 -36.12
C THR A 325 15.50 10.04 -35.13
N LYS A 326 15.03 8.96 -34.49
CA LYS A 326 15.70 8.29 -33.34
C LYS A 326 15.82 9.16 -32.09
N ASP A 327 15.21 10.34 -32.07
CA ASP A 327 15.19 11.20 -30.89
C ASP A 327 14.38 10.57 -29.76
N TYR A 328 14.87 10.73 -28.53
CA TYR A 328 14.11 10.33 -27.36
C TYR A 328 13.00 11.33 -27.06
N ILE A 329 11.88 10.80 -26.60
CA ILE A 329 10.68 11.55 -26.28
C ILE A 329 10.32 11.26 -24.83
N MET A 330 10.32 12.29 -23.99
CA MET A 330 9.74 12.22 -22.66
C MET A 330 8.24 12.52 -22.73
N VAL A 331 7.44 11.70 -22.04
CA VAL A 331 5.97 11.78 -22.10
C VAL A 331 5.43 12.27 -20.77
N PHE A 332 4.80 13.45 -20.79
CA PHE A 332 4.29 14.12 -19.61
C PHE A 332 2.76 14.25 -19.63
N GLU A 333 2.17 14.57 -18.47
CA GLU A 333 0.82 15.12 -18.45
C GLU A 333 0.72 16.43 -19.23
N ASP A 334 -0.50 16.78 -19.64
CA ASP A 334 -0.85 18.02 -20.36
C ASP A 334 -0.63 19.25 -19.47
N GLY A 335 0.64 19.63 -19.32
CA GLY A 335 1.14 20.65 -18.40
C GLY A 335 1.78 21.86 -19.08
N TYR A 336 1.69 21.97 -20.41
CA TYR A 336 2.32 23.04 -21.18
C TYR A 336 1.30 23.97 -21.84
N CYS A 337 1.62 25.27 -21.82
CA CYS A 337 0.77 26.32 -22.35
C CYS A 337 0.75 26.29 -23.89
N LYS A 338 -0.45 26.14 -24.48
CA LYS A 338 -0.62 26.18 -25.93
C LYS A 338 -0.18 27.49 -26.58
N LYS A 339 -0.26 28.61 -25.86
CA LYS A 339 0.05 29.95 -26.40
C LYS A 339 1.55 30.21 -26.52
N CYS A 340 2.37 29.66 -25.62
CA CYS A 340 3.80 30.00 -25.54
C CYS A 340 4.74 28.80 -25.40
N GLY A 341 4.21 27.59 -25.22
CA GLY A 341 4.97 26.36 -25.02
C GLY A 341 5.74 26.27 -23.71
N ASN A 342 5.61 27.23 -22.80
CA ASN A 342 6.17 27.13 -21.46
C ASN A 342 5.26 26.27 -20.57
N GLN A 343 5.84 25.61 -19.57
CA GLN A 343 5.07 24.90 -18.55
C GLN A 343 4.09 25.86 -17.85
N TYR A 344 2.88 25.38 -17.54
CA TYR A 344 1.95 26.14 -16.74
C TYR A 344 2.54 26.41 -15.35
N THR A 345 2.26 27.61 -14.83
CA THR A 345 2.67 28.00 -13.47
C THR A 345 1.80 27.30 -12.43
N GLN A 346 0.52 27.05 -12.76
CA GLN A 346 -0.36 26.14 -12.02
C GLN A 346 -0.99 25.18 -13.02
N ILE A 347 -0.57 23.92 -13.00
CA ILE A 347 -0.97 22.91 -13.98
C ILE A 347 -2.46 22.59 -13.84
N CYS A 348 -2.95 22.48 -12.61
CA CYS A 348 -4.35 22.16 -12.34
C CYS A 348 -5.35 23.18 -12.91
N HIS A 349 -4.96 24.46 -12.94
CA HIS A 349 -5.77 25.55 -13.49
C HIS A 349 -5.41 25.91 -14.94
N LYS A 350 -4.43 25.22 -15.54
CA LYS A 350 -3.85 25.59 -16.85
C LYS A 350 -3.49 27.08 -16.93
N TRP A 351 -2.96 27.60 -15.83
CA TRP A 351 -2.65 29.02 -15.69
C TRP A 351 -1.20 29.29 -16.09
N CYS A 352 -0.99 30.25 -17.00
CA CYS A 352 0.32 30.60 -17.54
C CYS A 352 0.66 32.06 -17.22
N LYS A 353 1.49 32.27 -16.19
CA LYS A 353 1.91 33.62 -15.77
C LYS A 353 2.54 34.44 -16.90
N PRO A 354 3.48 33.91 -17.73
CA PRO A 354 4.03 34.66 -18.85
C PRO A 354 2.97 35.16 -19.84
N CYS A 355 1.97 34.33 -20.16
CA CYS A 355 0.89 34.73 -21.06
C CYS A 355 0.01 35.80 -20.46
N GLN A 356 -0.36 35.68 -19.18
CA GLN A 356 -1.19 36.69 -18.52
C GLN A 356 -0.45 38.03 -18.40
N MET A 357 0.84 38.02 -18.05
CA MET A 357 1.65 39.23 -18.02
C MET A 357 1.75 39.91 -19.40
N ASN A 358 1.86 39.12 -20.47
CA ASN A 358 1.87 39.67 -21.83
C ASN A 358 0.50 40.23 -22.25
N GLU A 359 -0.61 39.67 -21.78
CA GLU A 359 -1.94 40.24 -22.01
C GLU A 359 -2.14 41.55 -21.24
N LEU A 360 -1.68 41.62 -19.98
CA LEU A 360 -1.75 42.83 -19.16
C LEU A 360 -0.87 43.97 -19.70
N LYS A 361 0.24 43.68 -20.38
CA LYS A 361 1.08 44.69 -21.05
C LYS A 361 0.46 45.23 -22.35
N LYS A 362 -0.57 44.56 -22.87
CA LYS A 362 -1.29 44.94 -24.10
C LYS A 362 -2.62 45.65 -23.81
N ALA A 363 -3.07 45.67 -22.56
CA ALA A 363 -4.19 46.45 -22.04
C ALA A 363 -3.68 47.78 -21.50
#